data_AF-A0A2S8DFH7-F1
#
_entry.id   AF-A0A2S8DFH7-F1
#
_cell.length_a   1.000
_cell.length_b   1.000
_cell.length_c   1.000
_cell.angle_alpha   90.00
_cell.angle_beta   90.00
_cell.angle_gamma   90.00
#
_symmetry.space_group_name_H-M   'P 1'
#
loop_
_entity.id
_entity.type
_entity.pdbx_description
1 polymer ?
#
loop_
_entity_poly.entity_id
_entity_poly.type
_entity_poly.pdbx_seq_one_letter_code
_entity_poly.pdbx_strand_id
1 'polypeptide(L)' 'MMKIGVFVPIGNNGWLISTHAPQYMPTFELNKAIVQKAEHYHFDFALLKWHTEFGHLNRGDMLTSEQHRCSNEKKKF' A
#
# COMPACT_ATOMS: atom_id res chain seq x y z
N MET A 1 4.75 -24.25 -7.52
CA MET A 1 5.48 -23.27 -6.68
C MET A 1 4.47 -22.39 -5.95
N MET A 2 4.81 -21.98 -4.74
CA MET A 2 4.01 -21.05 -3.94
C MET A 2 4.33 -19.61 -4.34
N LYS A 3 3.32 -18.74 -4.41
CA LYS A 3 3.50 -17.29 -4.61
C LYS A 3 3.29 -16.55 -3.29
N ILE A 4 4.14 -15.57 -3.00
CA ILE A 4 4.09 -14.77 -1.77
C ILE A 4 3.87 -13.30 -2.15
N GLY A 5 2.92 -12.64 -1.49
CA GLY A 5 2.67 -11.22 -1.69
C GLY A 5 2.57 -10.45 -0.39
N VAL A 6 2.74 -9.12 -0.48
CA VAL A 6 2.61 -8.20 0.66
C VAL A 6 1.27 -7.47 0.57
N PHE A 7 0.56 -7.37 1.69
CA PHE A 7 -0.60 -6.50 1.77
C PHE A 7 -0.13 -5.13 2.26
N VAL A 8 -0.39 -4.08 1.50
CA VAL A 8 0.15 -2.73 1.76
C VAL A 8 -0.80 -1.95 2.69
N PRO A 9 -0.32 -1.34 3.78
CA PRO A 9 -1.15 -0.72 4.80
C PRO A 9 -1.70 0.63 4.33
N ILE A 10 -2.86 0.60 3.69
CA ILE A 10 -3.58 1.81 3.24
C ILE A 10 -4.38 2.49 4.36
N GLY A 11 -4.63 1.78 5.46
CA GLY A 11 -5.24 2.33 6.67
C GLY A 11 -4.17 2.77 7.67
N ASN A 12 -4.52 3.73 8.53
CA ASN A 12 -3.66 4.10 9.65
C ASN A 12 -3.36 2.87 10.52
N ASN A 13 -2.10 2.73 10.92
CA ASN A 13 -1.62 1.63 11.77
C ASN A 13 -1.76 0.21 11.18
N GLY A 14 -2.05 0.11 9.87
CA GLY A 14 -2.14 -1.16 9.17
C GLY A 14 -3.28 -2.05 9.68
N TRP A 15 -2.94 -3.22 10.22
CA TRP A 15 -3.90 -4.22 10.72
C TRP A 15 -3.94 -4.35 12.24
N LEU A 16 -3.20 -3.51 12.98
CA LEU A 16 -3.14 -3.57 14.43
C LEU A 16 -4.04 -2.51 15.05
N ILE A 17 -5.05 -2.96 15.80
CA ILE A 17 -5.90 -2.09 16.63
C ILE A 17 -5.37 -2.11 18.06
N SER A 18 -4.30 -1.35 18.29
CA SER A 18 -3.65 -1.24 19.61
C SER A 18 -2.92 0.09 19.75
N THR A 19 -3.01 0.69 20.94
CA THR A 19 -2.25 1.90 21.30
C THR A 19 -0.76 1.63 21.50
N HIS A 20 -0.37 0.38 21.72
CA HIS A 20 1.03 -0.04 21.85
C HIS A 20 1.67 -0.43 20.50
N ALA A 21 0.90 -0.45 19.42
CA ALA A 21 1.41 -0.71 18.08
C ALA A 21 2.03 0.57 17.47
N PRO A 22 2.89 0.44 16.44
CA PRO A 22 3.38 1.60 15.69
C PRO A 22 2.22 2.47 15.18
N GLN A 23 2.27 3.75 15.50
CA GLN A 23 1.29 4.73 15.05
C GLN A 23 1.83 5.45 13.81
N TYR A 24 1.17 5.30 12.66
CA TYR A 24 1.61 5.92 11.42
C TYR A 24 0.44 6.21 10.48
N MET A 25 0.59 7.27 9.69
CA MET A 25 -0.35 7.61 8.63
C MET A 25 0.02 6.90 7.33
N PRO A 26 -0.96 6.47 6.53
CA PRO A 26 -0.71 5.88 5.22
C PRO A 26 -0.27 6.99 4.26
N THR A 27 1.02 7.01 3.90
CA THR A 27 1.57 7.98 2.93
C THR A 27 2.07 7.25 1.69
N PHE A 28 2.11 7.96 0.57
CA PHE A 28 2.65 7.41 -0.68
C PHE A 28 4.10 6.94 -0.52
N GLU A 29 4.95 7.74 0.12
CA GLU A 29 6.36 7.37 0.32
C GLU A 29 6.52 6.13 1.19
N LEU A 30 5.67 5.98 2.23
CA LEU A 30 5.64 4.76 3.05
C LEU A 30 5.25 3.53 2.20
N ASN A 31 4.16 3.64 1.43
CA ASN A 31 3.69 2.53 0.60
C ASN A 31 4.71 2.17 -0.49
N LYS A 32 5.32 3.18 -1.12
CA LYS A 32 6.38 3.00 -2.11
C LYS A 32 7.59 2.29 -1.51
N ALA A 33 8.05 2.69 -0.33
CA ALA A 33 9.18 2.06 0.35
C ALA A 33 8.87 0.60 0.72
N ILE A 34 7.64 0.29 1.15
CA ILE A 34 7.20 -1.09 1.44
C ILE A 34 7.25 -1.95 0.19
N VAL A 35 6.69 -1.47 -0.93
CA VAL A 35 6.65 -2.21 -2.19
C VAL A 35 8.05 -2.41 -2.78
N GLN A 36 8.90 -1.38 -2.76
CA GLN A 36 10.28 -1.48 -3.22
C GLN A 36 11.08 -2.49 -2.39
N LYS A 37 10.84 -2.53 -1.07
CA LYS A 37 11.48 -3.51 -0.19
C LYS A 37 10.96 -4.93 -0.45
N ALA A 38 9.66 -5.10 -0.68
CA ALA A 38 9.08 -6.41 -1.02
C ALA A 38 9.64 -6.93 -2.36
N GLU A 39 9.79 -6.05 -3.36
CA GLU A 39 10.43 -6.37 -4.64
C GLU A 39 11.88 -6.81 -4.46
N HIS A 40 12.65 -6.10 -3.63
CA HIS A 40 14.03 -6.47 -3.30
C HIS A 40 14.14 -7.89 -2.72
N TYR A 41 13.14 -8.32 -1.95
CA TYR A 41 13.08 -9.67 -1.38
C TYR A 41 12.31 -10.69 -2.24
N HIS A 42 12.07 -10.38 -3.52
CA HIS A 42 11.43 -11.28 -4.49
C HIS A 42 10.00 -11.70 -4.13
N PHE A 43 9.23 -10.83 -3.49
CA PHE A 43 7.78 -11.02 -3.38
C PHE A 43 7.14 -10.93 -4.76
N ASP A 44 6.18 -11.80 -5.05
CA ASP A 44 5.55 -11.95 -6.38
C ASP A 44 4.55 -10.83 -6.69
N PHE A 45 3.86 -10.30 -5.67
CA PHE A 45 2.82 -9.28 -5.84
C PHE A 45 2.61 -8.45 -4.57
N ALA A 46 1.96 -7.30 -4.72
CA ALA A 46 1.52 -6.46 -3.63
C ALA A 46 0.02 -6.14 -3.79
N LEU A 47 -0.75 -6.32 -2.73
CA LEU A 47 -2.20 -6.10 -2.70
C LEU A 47 -2.56 -4.81 -1.98
N LEU A 48 -3.61 -4.15 -2.46
CA LEU A 48 -4.24 -2.97 -1.90
C LEU A 48 -5.74 -3.22 -1.89
N LYS A 49 -6.44 -2.98 -0.77
CA LYS A 49 -7.90 -3.17 -0.70
C LYS A 49 -8.61 -1.82 -0.60
N TRP A 50 -8.97 -1.24 -1.73
CA TRP A 50 -9.81 -0.04 -1.74
C TRP A 50 -11.26 -0.37 -1.39
N HIS A 51 -11.98 0.61 -0.87
CA HIS A 51 -13.40 0.51 -0.47
C HIS A 51 -14.33 0.46 -1.69
N THR A 52 -13.95 -0.23 -2.76
CA THR A 52 -14.74 -0.70 -3.89
C THR A 52 -13.75 -1.46 -4.78
N GLU A 53 -13.95 -2.78 -4.90
CA GLU A 53 -13.29 -3.70 -5.83
C GLU A 53 -11.85 -4.16 -5.49
N PHE A 54 -11.66 -5.49 -5.46
CA PHE A 54 -10.36 -6.16 -5.36
C PHE A 54 -9.62 -6.00 -6.70
N GLY A 55 -8.66 -5.09 -6.77
CA GLY A 55 -7.78 -4.94 -7.94
C GLY A 55 -6.47 -5.70 -7.76
N HIS A 56 -6.18 -6.68 -8.62
CA HIS A 56 -4.82 -7.19 -8.80
C HIS A 56 -4.03 -6.17 -9.62
N LEU A 57 -3.26 -5.32 -8.95
CA LEU A 57 -2.50 -4.26 -9.62
C LEU A 57 -1.13 -4.78 -10.06
N ASN A 58 -0.80 -4.56 -11.33
CA ASN A 58 0.56 -4.78 -11.83
C ASN A 58 1.44 -3.55 -11.54
N ARG A 59 2.77 -3.74 -11.62
CA ARG A 59 3.85 -2.77 -11.28
C ARG A 59 3.55 -1.29 -11.58
N GLY A 60 3.06 -0.98 -12.78
CA GLY A 60 2.83 0.42 -13.23
C GLY A 60 1.52 1.03 -12.74
N ASP A 61 0.52 0.19 -12.51
CA ASP A 61 -0.83 0.62 -12.12
C ASP A 61 -0.86 1.05 -10.65
N MET A 62 0.00 0.45 -9.83
CA MET A 62 0.13 0.76 -8.40
C MET A 62 0.72 2.15 -8.14
N LEU A 63 1.80 2.53 -8.85
CA LEU A 63 2.46 3.82 -8.64
C LEU A 63 1.62 4.99 -9.17
N THR A 64 0.95 4.80 -10.30
CA THR A 64 0.08 5.82 -10.91
C THR A 64 -1.19 6.03 -10.10
N SER A 65 -1.84 4.96 -9.61
CA SER A 65 -3.05 5.07 -8.77
C SER A 65 -2.77 5.76 -7.42
N GLU A 66 -1.67 5.44 -6.76
CA GLU A 66 -1.26 6.11 -5.51
C GLU A 66 -0.88 7.59 -5.73
N GLN A 67 -0.21 7.93 -6.84
CA GLN A 67 0.10 9.33 -7.18
C GLN A 67 -1.17 10.15 -7.47
N HIS A 68 -2.10 9.59 -8.24
CA HIS A 68 -3.42 10.19 -8.47
C HIS A 68 -4.18 10.39 -7.16
N ARG A 69 -4.11 9.43 -6.24
CA ARG A 69 -4.75 9.53 -4.91
C ARG A 69 -4.11 10.59 -4.03
N CYS A 70 -2.79 10.62 -3.89
CA CYS A 70 -2.10 11.62 -3.08
C CYS A 70 -2.39 13.05 -3.59
N SER A 71 -2.52 13.21 -4.92
CA SER A 71 -2.96 14.47 -5.53
C SER A 71 -4.41 14.83 -5.16
N ASN A 72 -5.32 13.85 -5.09
CA ASN A 72 -6.71 14.08 -4.69
C ASN A 72 -6.90 14.32 -3.19
N GLU A 73 -6.12 13.66 -2.32
CA GLU A 73 -6.14 13.92 -0.88
C GLU A 73 -5.56 15.30 -0.56
N LYS A 74 -4.50 15.74 -1.25
CA LYS A 74 -3.98 17.11 -1.13
C LYS A 74 -4.96 18.20 -1.56
N LYS A 75 -5.95 17.87 -2.42
CA LYS A 75 -7.02 18.80 -2.83
C LYS A 75 -8.21 18.84 -1.87
N LYS A 76 -8.25 17.94 -0.88
CA LYS A 76 -9.34 17.84 0.10
C LYS A 76 -9.04 18.56 1.42
N PHE A 77 -7.95 19.32 1.48
CA PHE A 77 -7.56 20.18 2.60
C PHE A 77 -7.30 21.60 2.10
#